data_AF-A0A7L1CP23-F1
#
_entry.id   AF-A0A7L1CP23-F1
#
_cell.length_a   1.000
_cell.length_b   1.000
_cell.length_c   1.000
_cell.angle_alpha   90.00
_cell.angle_beta   90.00
_cell.angle_gamma   90.00
#
_symmetry.space_group_name_H-M   'P 1'
#
loop_
_entity.id
_entity.type
_entity.pdbx_description
1 polymer ?
#
loop_
_entity_poly.entity_id
_entity_poly.type
_entity_poly.pdbx_seq_one_letter_code
_entity_poly.pdbx_strand_id
1 'polypeptide(L)' 'MFVIEVKLKGGGRYLIFRRYREFYALHTKLEERYGPESDNGPFTCTLPVLPGKVFVGAKREIAENRIPILNVYMK' A
#
# COMPACT_ATOMS: atom_id res chain seq x y z
N MET A 1 7.19 -1.63 -11.77
CA MET A 1 7.51 -2.41 -10.56
C MET A 1 8.16 -1.45 -9.59
N PHE A 2 7.87 -1.52 -8.30
CA PHE A 2 8.51 -0.72 -7.27
C PHE A 2 9.57 -1.56 -6.56
N VAL A 3 10.74 -0.98 -6.36
CA VAL A 3 11.84 -1.56 -5.58
C VAL A 3 11.84 -0.85 -4.24
N ILE A 4 11.74 -1.60 -3.14
CA ILE A 4 11.50 -1.06 -1.81
C ILE A 4 12.56 -1.63 -0.87
N GLU A 5 13.28 -0.77 -0.17
CA GLU A 5 14.16 -1.15 0.93
C GLU A 5 13.34 -1.31 2.21
N VAL A 6 13.43 -2.48 2.83
CA VAL A 6 12.79 -2.78 4.11
C VAL A 6 13.86 -2.87 5.19
N LYS A 7 13.68 -2.11 6.28
CA LYS A 7 14.52 -2.19 7.47
C LYS A 7 13.77 -2.93 8.58
N LEU A 8 14.35 -4.02 9.07
CA LEU A 8 13.79 -4.80 10.17
C LEU A 8 14.15 -4.19 11.53
N LYS A 9 13.35 -4.50 12.55
CA LYS A 9 13.62 -4.12 13.95
C LYS A 9 15.01 -4.59 14.42
N GLY A 10 15.47 -5.75 13.94
CA GLY A 10 16.81 -6.29 14.21
C GLY A 10 17.95 -5.68 13.38
N GLY A 11 17.70 -4.60 12.65
CA GLY A 11 18.71 -3.86 11.88
C GLY A 11 19.00 -4.40 10.47
N GLY A 12 18.59 -5.63 10.16
CA GLY A 12 18.69 -6.22 8.82
C GLY A 12 17.93 -5.43 7.76
N ARG A 13 18.46 -5.41 6.54
CA ARG A 13 17.88 -4.71 5.39
C ARG A 13 17.81 -5.62 4.18
N TYR A 14 16.74 -5.51 3.41
CA TYR A 14 16.59 -6.24 2.16
C TYR A 14 15.69 -5.48 1.18
N LEU A 15 15.78 -5.85 -0.10
CA LEU A 15 14.93 -5.30 -1.15
C LEU A 15 13.74 -6.22 -1.40
N ILE A 16 12.57 -5.63 -1.60
CA ILE A 16 11.40 -6.31 -2.16
C ILE A 16 10.96 -5.64 -3.45
N PHE A 17 10.35 -6.45 -4.32
CA PHE A 17 9.82 -6.01 -5.60
C PHE A 17 8.31 -6.19 -5.59
N ARG A 18 7.56 -5.10 -5.72
CA ARG A 18 6.10 -5.14 -5.69
C ARG A 18 5.50 -4.29 -6.80
N ARG A 19 4.42 -4.76 -7.42
CA ARG A 19 3.60 -3.99 -8.36
C ARG A 19 2.40 -3.38 -7.64
N TYR A 20 1.87 -2.29 -8.18
CA TYR A 20 0.73 -1.57 -7.58
C TYR A 20 -0.47 -2.44 -7.21
N ARG A 21 -0.78 -3.44 -8.05
CA ARG A 21 -1.91 -4.36 -7.82
C ARG A 21 -1.77 -5.14 -6.51
N GLU A 22 -0.56 -5.43 -6.06
CA GLU A 22 -0.32 -6.14 -4.80
C GLU A 22 -0.60 -5.23 -3.59
N PHE A 23 -0.25 -3.94 -3.67
CA PHE A 23 -0.65 -2.95 -2.67
C PHE A 23 -2.17 -2.84 -2.56
N TYR A 24 -2.84 -2.73 -3.71
CA TYR A 24 -4.30 -2.64 -3.75
C TYR A 24 -4.96 -3.88 -3.15
N ALA A 25 -4.49 -5.08 -3.51
CA ALA A 25 -5.03 -6.32 -2.98
C ALA A 25 -4.80 -6.47 -1.46
N LEU A 26 -3.67 -6.00 -0.93
CA LEU A 26 -3.43 -5.94 0.51
C LEU A 26 -4.37 -4.95 1.18
N HIS A 27 -4.51 -3.75 0.62
CA HIS A 27 -5.35 -2.70 1.19
C HIS A 27 -6.81 -3.12 1.29
N THR A 28 -7.38 -3.73 0.23
CA THR A 28 -8.76 -4.24 0.27
C THR A 28 -8.96 -5.24 1.41
N LYS A 29 -8.01 -6.16 1.64
CA LYS A 29 -8.09 -7.09 2.79
C LYS A 29 -8.00 -6.39 4.14
N LEU A 30 -7.24 -5.29 4.22
CA LEU A 30 -7.17 -4.48 5.44
C LEU A 30 -8.47 -3.72 5.66
N GLU A 31 -9.08 -3.17 4.62
CA GLU A 31 -10.39 -2.49 4.70
C GLU A 31 -11.49 -3.47 5.13
N GLU A 32 -11.56 -4.65 4.53
CA GLU A 32 -12.51 -5.71 4.92
C GLU A 32 -12.36 -6.10 6.40
N ARG A 33 -11.12 -6.13 6.91
CA ARG A 33 -10.84 -6.63 8.25
C ARG A 33 -10.85 -5.56 9.34
N TYR A 34 -10.44 -4.34 9.03
CA TYR A 34 -10.15 -3.28 10.00
C TYR A 34 -10.82 -1.94 9.64
N GLY A 35 -11.45 -1.84 8.48
CA GLY A 35 -12.17 -0.64 8.06
C GLY A 35 -13.44 -0.37 8.88
N PRO A 36 -14.09 0.78 8.66
CA PRO A 36 -15.28 1.18 9.42
C PRO A 36 -16.47 0.23 9.25
N GLU A 37 -16.57 -0.42 8.09
CA GLU A 37 -17.62 -1.40 7.77
C GLU A 37 -17.25 -2.84 8.19
N SER A 38 -16.18 -3.02 8.98
CA SER A 38 -15.75 -4.34 9.43
C SER A 38 -16.58 -4.84 10.61
N ASP A 39 -17.02 -6.08 10.54
CA ASP A 39 -17.68 -6.79 11.64
C ASP A 39 -16.72 -7.10 12.83
N ASN A 40 -15.41 -6.80 12.72
CA ASN A 40 -14.42 -7.03 13.78
C ASN A 40 -14.43 -5.99 14.92
N GLY A 41 -15.56 -5.31 15.14
CA GLY A 41 -15.86 -4.48 16.32
C GLY A 41 -14.66 -3.68 16.88
N PRO A 42 -14.09 -4.07 18.03
CA PRO A 42 -13.05 -3.32 18.74
C PRO A 42 -11.69 -3.24 17.99
N PHE A 43 -11.51 -4.00 16.91
CA PHE A 43 -10.28 -4.01 16.12
C PHE A 43 -10.34 -3.07 14.91
N THR A 44 -11.42 -2.31 14.74
CA THR A 44 -11.50 -1.27 13.70
C THR A 44 -10.47 -0.17 13.93
N CYS A 45 -9.87 0.34 12.85
CA CYS A 45 -8.92 1.44 12.92
C CYS A 45 -8.96 2.30 11.65
N THR A 46 -8.47 3.54 11.76
CA THR A 46 -8.34 4.41 10.58
C THR A 46 -7.15 3.96 9.74
N LEU A 47 -7.45 3.38 8.57
CA LEU A 47 -6.42 2.98 7.62
C LEU A 47 -5.90 4.20 6.82
N PRO A 48 -4.60 4.21 6.44
CA PRO A 48 -4.09 5.21 5.51
C PRO A 48 -4.72 5.04 4.14
N VAL A 49 -4.89 6.15 3.41
CA VAL A 49 -5.53 6.16 2.09
C VAL A 49 -4.57 5.62 1.04
N LEU A 50 -5.01 4.62 0.26
CA LEU A 50 -4.33 4.18 -0.96
C LEU A 50 -5.08 4.70 -2.20
N PRO A 51 -4.40 5.25 -3.22
CA PRO A 51 -5.10 5.73 -4.41
C PRO A 51 -5.88 4.63 -5.13
N GLY A 52 -6.91 5.04 -5.88
CA GLY A 52 -7.68 4.14 -6.72
C GLY A 52 -6.87 3.53 -7.89
N LYS A 53 -7.50 2.59 -8.58
CA LYS A 53 -7.01 2.10 -9.88
C LYS A 53 -7.11 3.24 -10.89
N VAL A 54 -6.07 3.40 -11.69
CA VAL A 54 -6.06 4.32 -12.85
C VAL A 54 -6.23 3.44 -14.08
N PHE A 55 -7.34 3.60 -14.78
CA PHE A 55 -7.71 2.73 -15.92
C PHE A 55 -7.11 3.20 -17.25
N VAL A 56 -6.81 4.49 -17.38
CA VAL A 56 -6.30 5.13 -18.61
C VAL A 56 -5.18 6.11 -18.25
N GLY A 57 -4.14 6.18 -19.07
CA GLY A 57 -3.04 7.14 -18.93
C GLY A 57 -1.64 6.53 -19.11
N ALA A 58 -0.61 7.38 -19.10
CA ALA A 58 0.77 6.98 -19.30
C ALA A 58 1.28 6.17 -18.10
N LYS A 59 1.50 4.87 -18.30
CA LYS A 59 1.87 3.92 -17.22
C LYS A 59 3.12 4.34 -16.43
N ARG A 60 4.09 4.97 -17.10
CA ARG A 60 5.35 5.43 -16.48
C ARG A 60 5.09 6.61 -15.53
N GLU A 61 4.47 7.67 -16.03
CA GLU A 61 4.13 8.86 -15.23
C GLU A 61 3.24 8.50 -14.05
N ILE A 62 2.25 7.62 -14.26
CA ILE A 62 1.40 7.10 -13.18
C ILE A 62 2.24 6.39 -12.11
N ALA A 63 3.25 5.62 -12.50
CA ALA A 63 4.12 4.94 -11.55
C ALA A 63 5.03 5.92 -10.79
N GLU A 64 5.61 6.90 -11.48
CA GLU A 64 6.47 7.93 -10.88
C GLU A 64 5.69 8.78 -9.87
N ASN A 65 4.48 9.23 -10.22
CA ASN A 65 3.59 9.99 -9.33
C ASN A 65 3.17 9.20 -8.07
N ARG A 66 3.16 7.86 -8.15
CA ARG A 66 2.81 7.00 -7.01
C ARG A 66 3.95 6.79 -6.03
N ILE A 67 5.21 7.05 -6.40
CA ILE A 67 6.37 6.85 -5.51
C ILE A 67 6.21 7.61 -4.18
N PRO A 68 6.01 8.96 -4.17
CA PRO A 68 5.88 9.69 -2.91
C PRO A 68 4.65 9.24 -2.10
N ILE A 69 3.55 8.88 -2.76
CA ILE A 69 2.33 8.42 -2.09
C ILE A 69 2.55 7.06 -1.41
N LEU A 70 3.18 6.10 -2.11
CA LEU A 70 3.48 4.79 -1.54
C LEU A 70 4.47 4.88 -0.38
N ASN A 71 5.43 5.81 -0.43
CA ASN A 71 6.33 6.06 0.70
C ASN A 71 5.58 6.54 1.95
N VAL A 72 4.57 7.41 1.79
CA VAL A 72 3.72 7.85 2.91
C VAL A 72 2.83 6.72 3.40
N TYR A 73 2.23 5.94 2.49
CA TYR A 73 1.35 4.82 2.83
C TYR A 73 2.05 3.71 3.65
N MET A 74 3.34 3.46 3.40
CA MET A 74 4.13 2.43 4.09
C MET A 74 4.78 2.89 5.40
N LYS A 75 4.72 4.18 5.72
CA LYS A 75 5.41 4.76 6.88
C LYS A 75 4.64 4.51 8.18
#